data_AF-A0A6B3MZW2-F1
#
_entry.id   AF-A0A6B3MZW2-F1
#
_cell.length_a   1.000
_cell.length_b   1.000
_cell.length_c   1.000
_cell.angle_alpha   90.00
_cell.angle_beta   90.00
_cell.angle_gamma   90.00
#
_symmetry.space_group_name_H-M   'P 1'
#
loop_
_entity.id
_entity.type
_entity.pdbx_description
1 polymer ?
#
loop_
_entity_poly.entity_id
_entity_poly.type
_entity_poly.pdbx_seq_one_letter_code
_entity_poly.pdbx_strand_id
1 'polypeptide(L)'
;MRKYITTLLLLLTLSFAFAPPAVAFSYCRTKNNNRICILSIKRSAKYLWEYRASVSVNGVATPIEIYNCRNRIRVKKDRTVVLFQHNGPGELICSILKK
;
A
#
# COMPACT_ATOMS: atom_id res chain seq x y z
N MET A 1 -31.37 -15.17 -33.78
CA MET A 1 -31.17 -15.59 -32.38
C MET A 1 -29.82 -16.29 -32.18
N ARG A 2 -29.58 -17.50 -32.71
CA ARG A 2 -28.34 -18.27 -32.54
C ARG A 2 -27.04 -17.54 -32.94
N LYS A 3 -27.04 -16.79 -34.06
CA LYS A 3 -25.89 -16.01 -34.53
C LYS A 3 -25.49 -14.87 -33.59
N TYR A 4 -26.47 -14.24 -32.93
CA TYR A 4 -26.24 -13.16 -31.96
C TYR A 4 -25.71 -13.68 -30.63
N ILE A 5 -26.13 -14.88 -30.23
CA ILE A 5 -25.62 -15.55 -29.02
C ILE A 5 -24.15 -15.93 -29.23
N THR A 6 -23.79 -16.47 -30.41
CA THR A 6 -22.40 -16.82 -30.71
C THR A 6 -21.50 -15.59 -30.80
N THR A 7 -21.96 -14.48 -31.36
CA THR A 7 -21.16 -13.25 -31.39
C THR A 7 -21.02 -12.62 -30.00
N LEU A 8 -22.06 -12.67 -29.16
CA LEU A 8 -22.00 -12.20 -27.78
C LEU A 8 -20.99 -13.01 -26.94
N LEU A 9 -21.03 -14.35 -27.06
CA LEU A 9 -20.07 -15.23 -26.40
C LEU A 9 -18.63 -14.96 -26.86
N LEU A 10 -18.43 -14.75 -28.17
CA LEU A 10 -17.11 -14.45 -28.71
C LEU A 10 -16.57 -13.12 -28.16
N LEU A 11 -17.39 -12.07 -28.12
CA LEU A 11 -17.02 -10.79 -27.53
C LEU A 11 -16.69 -10.90 -26.03
N LEU A 12 -17.46 -11.68 -25.29
CA LEU A 12 -17.24 -11.89 -23.86
C LEU A 12 -15.94 -12.67 -23.59
N THR A 13 -15.59 -13.63 -24.44
CA THR A 13 -14.30 -14.32 -24.32
C THR A 13 -13.13 -13.42 -24.68
N LEU A 14 -13.30 -12.55 -25.67
CA LEU A 14 -12.23 -11.64 -26.11
C LEU A 14 -11.94 -10.54 -25.09
N SER A 15 -12.94 -10.09 -24.32
CA SER A 15 -12.73 -9.10 -23.26
C SER A 15 -11.91 -9.64 -22.08
N PHE A 16 -11.96 -10.95 -21.81
CA PHE A 16 -11.15 -11.60 -20.78
C PHE A 16 -9.68 -11.82 -21.19
N ALA A 17 -9.35 -11.74 -22.49
CA ALA A 17 -7.98 -11.92 -22.98
C ALA A 17 -7.07 -10.71 -22.66
N PHE A 18 -7.65 -9.56 -22.33
CA PHE A 18 -6.91 -8.33 -22.02
C PHE A 18 -6.90 -8.06 -20.50
N ALA A 19 -6.12 -8.86 -19.76
CA ALA A 19 -5.78 -8.52 -18.37
C ALA A 19 -4.49 -7.67 -18.36
N PRO A 20 -4.52 -6.42 -17.88
CA PRO A 20 -3.29 -5.63 -17.71
C PRO A 20 -2.38 -6.26 -16.66
N PRO A 21 -1.05 -6.09 -16.77
CA PRO A 21 -0.12 -6.58 -15.76
C PRO A 21 -0.45 -5.95 -14.40
N ALA A 22 -0.44 -6.78 -13.35
CA ALA A 22 -0.63 -6.32 -11.99
C ALA A 22 0.55 -5.44 -11.57
N VAL A 23 0.38 -4.12 -11.68
CA VAL A 23 1.35 -3.17 -11.15
C VAL A 23 1.27 -3.18 -9.63
N ALA A 24 2.35 -3.59 -8.97
CA ALA A 24 2.45 -3.45 -7.52
C ALA A 24 2.39 -1.96 -7.18
N PHE A 25 1.43 -1.55 -6.36
CA PHE A 25 1.35 -0.19 -5.86
C PHE A 25 2.62 0.10 -5.04
N SER A 26 3.52 0.92 -5.58
CA SER A 26 4.71 1.38 -4.87
C SER A 26 4.74 2.90 -4.86
N TYR A 27 4.34 3.47 -3.73
CA TYR A 27 4.52 4.90 -3.47
C TYR A 27 5.85 5.11 -2.78
N CYS A 28 6.78 5.80 -3.45
CA CYS A 28 8.13 6.04 -2.95
C CYS A 28 8.39 7.52 -2.74
N ARG A 29 9.08 7.85 -1.64
CA ARG A 29 9.60 9.19 -1.36
C ARG A 29 11.08 9.10 -1.04
N THR A 30 11.87 9.92 -1.71
CA THR A 30 13.30 10.09 -1.43
C THR A 30 13.51 11.45 -0.76
N LYS A 31 14.21 11.48 0.37
CA LYS A 31 14.66 12.70 1.03
C LYS A 31 16.00 12.46 1.71
N ASN A 32 16.99 13.34 1.51
CA ASN A 32 18.34 13.25 2.08
C ASN A 32 18.97 11.85 1.89
N ASN A 33 18.97 11.33 0.66
CA ASN A 33 19.43 9.99 0.29
C ASN A 33 18.73 8.81 0.98
N ASN A 34 17.69 9.06 1.78
CA ASN A 34 16.85 8.02 2.36
C ASN A 34 15.61 7.82 1.48
N ARG A 35 15.54 6.66 0.82
CA ARG A 35 14.41 6.26 -0.03
C ARG A 35 13.49 5.33 0.74
N ILE A 36 12.25 5.75 0.93
CA ILE A 36 11.21 4.96 1.59
C ILE A 36 10.13 4.65 0.57
N CYS A 37 9.81 3.38 0.40
CA CYS A 37 8.74 2.92 -0.47
C CYS A 37 7.70 2.17 0.36
N ILE A 38 6.42 2.43 0.13
CA ILE A 38 5.33 1.64 0.71
C ILE A 38 5.11 0.43 -0.19
N LEU A 39 5.27 -0.76 0.39
CA LEU A 39 5.07 -2.04 -0.30
C LEU A 39 3.63 -2.52 -0.14
N SER A 40 3.06 -2.33 1.04
CA SER A 40 1.65 -2.59 1.32
C SER A 40 1.14 -1.65 2.40
N ILE A 41 -0.12 -1.28 2.31
CA ILE A 41 -0.78 -0.42 3.29
C ILE A 41 -2.25 -0.79 3.38
N LYS A 42 -2.75 -1.00 4.60
CA LYS A 42 -4.16 -1.24 4.90
C LYS A 42 -4.57 -0.41 6.10
N ARG A 43 -5.60 0.42 5.93
CA ARG A 43 -6.20 1.17 7.04
C ARG A 43 -7.02 0.24 7.94
N SER A 44 -6.98 0.46 9.24
CA SER A 44 -7.86 -0.24 10.19
C SER A 44 -9.31 0.19 10.00
N ALA A 45 -10.25 -0.77 10.11
CA ALA A 45 -11.68 -0.48 10.09
C ALA A 45 -12.18 0.10 11.43
N LYS A 46 -11.52 -0.24 12.55
CA LYS A 46 -11.91 0.22 13.89
C LYS A 46 -11.32 1.60 14.22
N TYR A 47 -10.08 1.85 13.80
CA TYR A 47 -9.34 3.07 14.11
C TYR A 47 -8.84 3.72 12.83
N LEU A 48 -9.54 4.76 12.35
CA LEU A 48 -9.22 5.40 11.06
C LEU A 48 -7.82 6.04 11.00
N TRP A 49 -7.20 6.30 12.14
CA TRP A 49 -5.82 6.81 12.24
C TRP A 49 -4.77 5.70 12.31
N GLU A 50 -5.15 4.42 12.26
CA GLU A 50 -4.25 3.27 12.34
C GLU A 50 -4.08 2.60 10.97
N TYR A 51 -2.84 2.32 10.62
CA TYR A 51 -2.44 1.67 9.37
C TYR A 51 -1.58 0.47 9.67
N ARG A 52 -1.81 -0.62 8.93
CA ARG A 52 -0.95 -1.79 8.88
C ARG A 52 -0.20 -1.73 7.56
N ALA A 53 1.11 -1.59 7.62
CA ALA A 53 1.90 -1.38 6.42
C ALA A 53 3.25 -2.08 6.48
N SER A 54 3.72 -2.52 5.31
CA SER A 54 5.10 -2.92 5.07
C SER A 54 5.74 -1.87 4.17
N VAL A 55 6.97 -1.47 4.52
CA VAL A 55 7.75 -0.49 3.76
C VAL A 55 9.12 -1.04 3.41
N SER A 56 9.72 -0.55 2.34
CA SER A 56 11.14 -0.70 2.05
C SER A 56 11.86 0.59 2.41
N VAL A 57 12.93 0.49 3.19
CA VAL A 57 13.84 1.60 3.49
C VAL A 57 15.18 1.29 2.84
N ASN A 58 15.59 2.10 1.87
CA ASN A 58 16.80 1.92 1.08
C ASN A 58 16.94 0.50 0.47
N GLY A 59 15.81 -0.04 -0.02
CA GLY A 59 15.77 -1.39 -0.61
C GLY A 59 15.47 -2.50 0.39
N VAL A 60 15.61 -2.27 1.69
CA VAL A 60 15.36 -3.29 2.73
C VAL A 60 13.91 -3.28 3.16
N ALA A 61 13.18 -4.36 2.84
CA ALA A 61 11.79 -4.53 3.24
C ALA A 61 11.65 -4.79 4.75
N THR A 62 10.63 -4.16 5.34
CA THR A 62 10.24 -4.34 6.74
C THR A 62 8.98 -5.21 6.83
N PRO A 63 8.79 -5.98 7.92
CA PRO A 63 7.55 -6.72 8.12
C PRO A 63 6.35 -5.77 8.23
N ILE A 64 5.13 -6.33 8.22
CA ILE A 64 3.93 -5.55 8.47
C ILE A 64 3.95 -5.03 9.91
N GLU A 65 3.94 -3.72 10.05
CA GLU A 65 3.94 -2.99 11.33
C GLU A 65 2.69 -2.11 11.44
N ILE A 66 2.37 -1.69 12.66
CA ILE A 66 1.23 -0.81 12.93
C ILE A 66 1.73 0.63 13.05
N TYR A 67 1.11 1.55 12.31
CA TYR A 67 1.41 2.97 12.31
C TYR A 67 0.18 3.73 12.81
N ASN A 68 0.32 4.42 13.93
CA ASN A 68 -0.74 5.24 14.51
C ASN A 68 -0.45 6.72 14.22
N CYS A 69 -1.23 7.30 13.30
CA CYS A 69 -1.07 8.67 12.85
C CYS A 69 -1.52 9.72 13.86
N ARG A 70 -2.41 9.35 14.81
CA ARG A 70 -2.88 10.24 15.87
C ARG A 70 -1.78 10.46 16.91
N ASN A 71 -1.19 9.37 17.39
CA ASN A 71 -0.18 9.40 18.45
C ASN A 71 1.26 9.48 17.92
N ARG A 72 1.44 9.41 16.58
CA ARG A 72 2.74 9.46 15.92
C ARG A 72 3.70 8.36 16.40
N ILE A 73 3.16 7.15 16.58
CA ILE A 73 3.89 5.96 17.04
C ILE A 73 3.80 4.83 16.03
N ARG A 74 4.85 4.00 16.01
CA ARG A 74 4.91 2.75 15.27
C ARG A 74 5.06 1.59 16.25
N VAL A 75 4.24 0.56 16.08
CA VAL A 75 4.36 -0.70 16.80
C VAL A 75 5.00 -1.71 15.85
N LYS A 76 6.22 -2.11 16.20
CA LYS A 76 7.01 -3.09 15.44
C LYS A 76 6.42 -4.50 15.58
N LYS A 77 6.91 -5.45 14.79
CA LYS A 77 6.47 -6.86 14.82
C LYS A 77 6.63 -7.51 16.20
N ASP A 78 7.68 -7.15 16.93
CA ASP A 78 7.99 -7.60 18.30
C ASP A 78 7.14 -6.90 19.39
N ARG A 79 6.15 -6.09 18.98
CA ARG A 79 5.30 -5.24 19.85
C ARG A 79 6.02 -4.07 20.50
N THR A 80 7.28 -3.82 20.16
CA THR A 80 8.00 -2.62 20.61
C THR A 80 7.36 -1.38 20.02
N VAL A 81 7.04 -0.41 20.88
CA VAL A 81 6.48 0.89 20.48
C VAL A 81 7.61 1.89 20.33
N VAL A 82 7.70 2.53 19.17
CA VAL A 82 8.68 3.58 18.89
C VAL A 82 7.99 4.83 18.35
N LEU A 83 8.52 6.00 18.70
CA LEU A 83 8.08 7.27 18.12
C LEU A 83 8.42 7.30 16.61
N PHE A 84 7.63 8.06 15.84
CA PHE A 84 7.97 8.34 14.45
C PHE A 84 9.27 9.13 14.37
N GLN A 85 10.17 8.63 13.53
CA GLN A 85 11.36 9.36 13.13
C GLN A 85 11.00 10.46 12.14
N HIS A 86 11.72 11.57 12.21
CA HIS A 86 11.59 12.64 11.22
C HIS A 86 11.94 12.12 9.82
N ASN A 87 11.09 12.42 8.83
CA ASN A 87 11.14 11.88 7.47
C ASN A 87 11.11 10.34 7.38
N GLY A 88 10.67 9.68 8.45
CA GLY A 88 10.57 8.22 8.53
C GLY A 88 9.30 7.66 7.88
N PRO A 89 9.15 6.33 7.89
CA PRO A 89 8.02 5.67 7.24
C PRO A 89 6.65 6.08 7.81
N GLY A 90 6.58 6.34 9.12
CA GLY A 90 5.34 6.78 9.76
C GLY A 90 4.85 8.14 9.27
N GLU A 91 5.75 9.11 9.06
CA GLU A 91 5.36 10.40 8.48
C GLU A 91 4.90 10.25 7.03
N LEU A 92 5.58 9.40 6.24
CA LEU A 92 5.19 9.12 4.86
C LEU A 92 3.78 8.52 4.78
N ILE A 93 3.53 7.46 5.54
CA ILE A 93 2.24 6.76 5.59
C ILE A 93 1.11 7.72 5.97
N CYS A 94 1.32 8.53 7.01
CA CYS A 94 0.29 9.44 7.50
C CYS A 94 0.08 10.67 6.60
N SER A 95 1.02 10.97 5.69
CA SER A 95 0.87 12.08 4.74
C SER A 95 -0.03 11.74 3.55
N ILE A 96 -0.20 10.46 3.22
CA ILE A 96 -1.00 10.00 2.07
C ILE A 96 -2.47 10.39 2.17
N LEU A 97 -2.99 10.56 3.38
CA LEU A 97 -4.39 10.88 3.64
C LEU A 97 -4.68 12.38 3.68
N LYS A 98 -3.63 13.21 3.67
CA LYS A 98 -3.78 14.67 3.72
C LYS A 98 -4.04 15.27 2.34
N LYS A 99 -4.39 14.44 1.35
CA LYS A 99 -4.69 14.86 -0.01
C LYS A 99 -6.15 14.62 -0.33
#